data_AF-A0A359G0N5-F1
#
_entry.id   AF-A0A359G0N5-F1
#
_cell.length_a   1.000
_cell.length_b   1.000
_cell.length_c   1.000
_cell.angle_alpha   90.00
_cell.angle_beta   90.00
_cell.angle_gamma   90.00
#
_symmetry.space_group_name_H-M   'P 1'
#
loop_
_entity.id
_entity.type
_entity.pdbx_description
1 polymer ?
#
loop_
_entity_poly.entity_id
_entity_poly.type
_entity_poly.pdbx_seq_one_letter_code
_entity_poly.pdbx_strand_id
1 'polypeptide(L)'
;MVKAKGADNRANGFGTGPVFFTAISTILGAILFLRFGFAVGMLGFWGGIFIILLGHLITISTALAISELATNTRVEGGGEYFIISRSFGLKIGTTIGVALYLSQTIGVAFYIVAFTEAFEPLFFWWQNNFGWDLPRQAISIPALAILAFLILRKGSGMGVKALIIVTVILFGVILLFFLGKPIESEEALRQPGNNFGFFN
;
A
#
# COMPACT_ATOMS: atom_id res chain seq x y z
N MET A 1 -43.27 -39.10 -3.87
CA MET A 1 -42.04 -38.85 -4.64
C MET A 1 -41.87 -37.35 -4.81
N VAL A 2 -41.12 -36.69 -3.90
CA VAL A 2 -40.79 -35.26 -3.99
C VAL A 2 -39.37 -35.17 -4.52
N LYS A 3 -39.21 -34.70 -5.76
CA LYS A 3 -37.91 -34.39 -6.35
C LYS A 3 -37.47 -33.03 -5.77
N ALA A 4 -36.68 -33.06 -4.71
CA ALA A 4 -36.02 -31.87 -4.19
C ALA A 4 -35.10 -31.32 -5.29
N LYS A 5 -35.46 -30.16 -5.82
CA LYS A 5 -34.66 -29.38 -6.76
C LYS A 5 -33.43 -28.93 -5.99
N GLY A 6 -32.27 -29.53 -6.29
CA GLY A 6 -30.99 -29.14 -5.72
C GLY A 6 -30.77 -27.64 -5.93
N ALA A 7 -30.71 -26.91 -4.82
CA ALA A 7 -30.32 -25.52 -4.83
C ALA A 7 -28.82 -25.47 -5.17
N ASP A 8 -28.51 -25.04 -6.39
CA ASP A 8 -27.18 -24.59 -6.79
C ASP A 8 -26.85 -23.29 -6.03
N ASN A 9 -26.48 -23.43 -4.75
CA ASN A 9 -25.88 -22.34 -3.98
C ASN A 9 -24.37 -22.35 -4.22
N ARG A 10 -23.95 -21.96 -5.42
CA ARG A 10 -22.61 -21.40 -5.60
C ARG A 10 -22.58 -20.12 -4.79
N ALA A 11 -21.93 -20.18 -3.62
CA ALA A 11 -21.66 -19.01 -2.82
C ALA A 11 -20.88 -18.02 -3.68
N ASN A 12 -21.57 -16.99 -4.19
CA ASN A 12 -21.02 -15.92 -5.03
C ASN A 12 -20.16 -14.93 -4.22
N GLY A 13 -19.38 -15.44 -3.25
CA GLY A 13 -18.47 -14.67 -2.42
C GLY A 13 -17.02 -14.85 -2.88
N PHE A 14 -16.23 -13.79 -2.77
CA PHE A 14 -14.77 -13.92 -2.87
C PHE A 14 -14.29 -14.77 -1.69
N GLY A 15 -13.50 -15.82 -1.95
CA GLY A 15 -12.87 -16.63 -0.90
C GLY A 15 -11.83 -15.84 -0.10
N THR A 16 -11.01 -16.52 0.69
CA THR A 16 -9.95 -15.88 1.50
C THR A 16 -8.79 -15.35 0.65
N GLY A 17 -8.54 -15.93 -0.52
CA GLY A 17 -7.43 -15.57 -1.41
C GLY A 17 -7.40 -14.08 -1.79
N PRO A 18 -8.47 -13.50 -2.35
CA PRO A 18 -8.53 -12.08 -2.67
C PRO A 18 -8.23 -11.16 -1.49
N VAL A 19 -8.68 -11.50 -0.27
CA VAL A 19 -8.38 -10.73 0.94
C VAL A 19 -6.90 -10.79 1.29
N PHE A 20 -6.30 -11.99 1.22
CA PHE A 20 -4.89 -12.20 1.50
C PHE A 20 -3.97 -11.46 0.51
N PHE A 21 -4.22 -11.58 -0.80
CA PHE A 21 -3.45 -10.89 -1.82
C PHE A 21 -3.59 -9.37 -1.73
N THR A 22 -4.81 -8.88 -1.42
CA THR A 22 -5.06 -7.46 -1.13
C THR A 22 -4.22 -6.99 0.05
N ALA A 23 -4.24 -7.71 1.16
CA ALA A 23 -3.49 -7.34 2.36
C ALA A 23 -1.97 -7.31 2.12
N ILE A 24 -1.42 -8.30 1.41
CA ILE A 24 0.00 -8.31 1.06
C ILE A 24 0.35 -7.10 0.17
N SER A 25 -0.46 -6.84 -0.85
CA SER A 25 -0.19 -5.74 -1.79
C SER A 25 -0.32 -4.36 -1.14
N THR A 26 -1.10 -4.19 -0.08
CA THR A 26 -1.22 -2.91 0.63
C THR A 26 -0.13 -2.70 1.68
N ILE A 27 0.43 -3.77 2.23
CA ILE A 27 1.57 -3.72 3.17
C ILE A 27 2.89 -3.50 2.41
N LEU A 28 3.09 -4.22 1.31
CA LEU A 28 4.29 -4.14 0.48
C LEU A 28 4.21 -2.92 -0.45
N GLY A 29 4.53 -1.75 0.10
CA GLY A 29 4.46 -0.47 -0.60
C GLY A 29 5.83 0.13 -0.98
N ALA A 30 5.80 1.39 -1.41
CA ALA A 30 6.97 2.13 -1.85
C ALA A 30 8.08 2.24 -0.79
N ILE A 31 7.75 2.16 0.50
CA ILE A 31 8.73 2.18 1.61
C ILE A 31 9.73 1.02 1.49
N LEU A 32 9.27 -0.17 1.08
CA LEU A 32 10.12 -1.34 0.91
C LEU A 32 11.24 -1.07 -0.11
N PHE A 33 10.93 -0.36 -1.19
CA PHE A 33 11.88 -0.13 -2.28
C PHE A 33 12.68 1.16 -2.11
N LEU A 34 12.06 2.24 -1.64
CA LEU A 34 12.68 3.57 -1.58
C LEU A 34 13.32 3.89 -0.24
N ARG A 35 12.91 3.24 0.86
CA ARG A 35 13.33 3.63 2.22
C ARG A 35 14.01 2.52 3.01
N PHE A 36 13.71 1.25 2.73
CA PHE A 36 14.28 0.14 3.47
C PHE A 36 15.82 0.12 3.41
N GLY A 37 16.39 0.27 2.21
CA GLY A 37 17.86 0.29 2.03
C GLY A 37 18.54 1.41 2.81
N PHE A 38 17.98 2.63 2.77
CA PHE A 38 18.48 3.78 3.52
C PHE A 38 18.37 3.57 5.04
N ALA A 39 17.25 3.02 5.52
CA ALA A 39 17.04 2.75 6.94
C ALA A 39 18.07 1.73 7.48
N VAL A 40 18.32 0.65 6.74
CA VAL A 40 19.34 -0.34 7.09
C VAL A 40 20.75 0.24 6.98
N GLY A 41 21.01 1.12 6.01
CA GLY A 41 22.29 1.81 5.86
C GLY A 41 22.63 2.73 7.04
N MET A 42 21.65 3.48 7.56
CA MET A 42 21.86 4.38 8.70
C MET A 42 21.88 3.66 10.06
N LEU A 43 20.97 2.72 10.27
CA LEU A 43 20.78 2.06 11.57
C LEU A 43 21.61 0.78 11.72
N GLY A 44 22.24 0.35 10.64
CA GLY A 44 22.87 -0.95 10.54
C GLY A 44 21.87 -2.11 10.51
N PHE A 45 22.41 -3.31 10.38
CA PHE A 45 21.63 -4.55 10.29
C PHE A 45 20.75 -4.78 11.54
N TRP A 46 21.34 -4.68 12.73
CA TRP A 46 20.62 -4.91 13.99
C TRP A 46 19.56 -3.84 14.27
N GLY A 47 19.84 -2.57 13.95
CA GLY A 47 18.85 -1.50 14.08
C GLY A 47 17.68 -1.67 13.12
N GLY A 48 17.94 -2.12 11.88
CA GLY A 48 16.91 -2.49 10.91
C GLY A 48 16.00 -3.60 11.43
N ILE A 49 16.57 -4.70 11.93
CA ILE A 49 15.79 -5.81 12.52
C ILE A 49 14.92 -5.32 13.69
N PHE A 50 15.48 -4.49 14.57
CA PHE A 50 14.75 -4.00 15.74
C PHE A 50 13.49 -3.21 15.36
N ILE A 51 13.58 -2.30 14.36
CA ILE A 51 12.41 -1.55 13.88
C ILE A 51 11.36 -2.49 13.26
N ILE A 52 11.79 -3.50 12.51
CA ILE A 52 10.88 -4.49 11.91
C ILE A 52 10.12 -5.24 13.01
N LEU A 53 10.81 -5.67 14.07
CA LEU A 53 10.19 -6.37 15.20
C LEU A 53 9.17 -5.48 15.95
N LEU A 54 9.50 -4.22 16.20
CA LEU A 54 8.56 -3.27 16.81
C LEU A 54 7.32 -3.06 15.93
N GLY A 55 7.50 -2.92 14.61
CA GLY A 55 6.38 -2.81 13.68
C GLY A 55 5.47 -4.04 13.69
N HIS A 56 6.05 -5.24 13.74
CA HIS A 56 5.28 -6.50 13.83
C HIS A 56 4.53 -6.62 15.15
N LEU A 57 5.12 -6.20 16.26
CA LEU A 57 4.45 -6.21 17.57
C LEU A 57 3.14 -5.42 17.56
N ILE A 58 3.16 -4.22 16.96
CA ILE A 58 1.98 -3.34 16.86
C ILE A 58 0.95 -3.91 15.88
N THR A 59 1.40 -4.34 14.70
CA THR A 59 0.50 -4.80 13.61
C THR A 59 -0.15 -6.14 13.93
N ILE A 60 0.57 -7.10 14.52
CA ILE A 60 0.02 -8.40 14.93
C ILE A 60 -1.05 -8.22 16.02
N SER A 61 -0.76 -7.40 17.03
CA SER A 61 -1.73 -7.11 18.10
C SER A 61 -3.02 -6.50 17.55
N THR A 62 -2.89 -5.56 16.60
CA THR A 62 -4.04 -4.91 15.96
C THR A 62 -4.81 -5.88 15.05
N ALA A 63 -4.11 -6.74 14.30
CA ALA A 63 -4.73 -7.76 13.46
C ALA A 63 -5.54 -8.78 14.28
N LEU A 64 -5.03 -9.19 15.45
CA LEU A 64 -5.75 -10.06 16.37
C LEU A 64 -7.03 -9.39 16.92
N ALA A 65 -6.94 -8.11 17.32
CA ALA A 65 -8.10 -7.35 17.78
C ALA A 65 -9.17 -7.19 16.68
N ILE A 66 -8.77 -6.90 15.44
CA ILE A 66 -9.70 -6.81 14.31
C ILE A 66 -10.30 -8.18 13.98
N SER A 67 -9.53 -9.26 14.09
CA SER A 67 -10.02 -10.62 13.89
C SER A 67 -11.12 -10.97 14.91
N GLU A 68 -10.92 -10.65 16.18
CA GLU A 68 -11.96 -10.82 17.22
C GLU A 68 -13.22 -10.03 16.85
N LEU A 69 -13.06 -8.77 16.47
CA LEU A 69 -14.15 -7.88 16.08
C LEU A 69 -14.98 -8.42 14.91
N ALA A 70 -14.29 -8.96 13.90
CA ALA A 70 -14.90 -9.54 12.71
C ALA A 70 -15.63 -10.86 13.00
N THR A 71 -15.23 -11.59 14.05
CA THR A 71 -15.92 -12.84 14.46
C THR A 71 -17.14 -12.60 15.36
N ASN A 72 -17.21 -11.46 16.06
CA ASN A 72 -18.29 -11.16 17.02
C ASN A 72 -19.58 -10.64 16.37
N THR A 73 -19.51 -10.12 15.13
CA THR A 73 -20.67 -9.55 14.44
C THR A 73 -21.01 -10.30 13.16
N ARG A 74 -22.31 -10.52 12.89
CA ARG A 74 -22.75 -11.01 11.57
C ARG A 74 -22.48 -9.91 10.54
N VAL A 75 -21.50 -10.15 9.67
CA VAL A 75 -21.10 -9.19 8.64
C VAL A 75 -22.09 -9.26 7.48
N GLU A 76 -23.10 -8.38 7.48
CA GLU A 76 -24.16 -8.35 6.45
C GLU A 76 -23.71 -7.67 5.14
N GLY A 77 -22.42 -7.75 4.80
CA GLY A 77 -21.85 -7.18 3.57
C GLY A 77 -21.35 -5.73 3.68
N GLY A 78 -21.19 -5.21 4.89
CA GLY A 78 -20.54 -3.92 5.15
C GLY A 78 -19.00 -4.00 5.17
N GLY A 79 -18.32 -2.85 5.08
CA GLY A 79 -16.86 -2.73 5.21
C GLY A 79 -16.37 -2.57 6.65
N GLU A 80 -15.12 -2.14 6.82
CA GLU A 80 -14.47 -1.97 8.14
C GLU A 80 -15.28 -1.11 9.11
N TYR A 81 -15.78 0.05 8.65
CA TYR A 81 -16.60 0.94 9.48
C TYR A 81 -17.90 0.29 9.97
N PHE A 82 -18.52 -0.57 9.16
CA PHE A 82 -19.74 -1.27 9.53
C PHE A 82 -19.48 -2.24 10.69
N ILE A 83 -18.38 -2.99 10.62
CA ILE A 83 -17.96 -3.92 11.68
C ILE A 83 -17.67 -3.14 12.97
N ILE A 84 -16.91 -2.03 12.89
CA ILE A 84 -16.51 -1.24 14.06
C ILE A 84 -17.73 -0.59 14.74
N SER A 85 -18.60 0.07 13.97
CA SER A 85 -19.76 0.78 14.53
C SER A 85 -20.78 -0.15 15.17
N ARG A 86 -20.90 -1.39 14.70
CA ARG A 86 -21.77 -2.40 15.31
C ARG A 86 -21.18 -3.01 16.58
N SER A 87 -19.87 -3.22 16.63
CA SER A 87 -19.22 -3.83 17.77
C SER A 87 -19.00 -2.85 18.94
N PHE A 88 -18.63 -1.59 18.67
CA PHE A 88 -18.35 -0.59 19.72
C PHE A 88 -19.48 0.42 19.93
N GLY A 89 -20.55 0.35 19.13
CA GLY A 89 -21.63 1.33 19.14
C GLY A 89 -21.26 2.63 18.41
N LEU A 90 -22.29 3.45 18.15
CA LEU A 90 -22.18 4.60 17.24
C LEU A 90 -21.17 5.67 17.68
N LYS A 91 -21.11 6.00 18.97
CA LYS A 91 -20.22 7.06 19.49
C LYS A 91 -18.75 6.71 19.29
N ILE A 92 -18.34 5.52 19.73
CA ILE A 92 -16.95 5.05 19.60
C ILE A 92 -16.63 4.74 18.15
N GLY A 93 -17.55 4.07 17.44
CA GLY A 93 -17.36 3.71 16.04
C GLY A 93 -17.16 4.92 15.13
N THR A 94 -17.86 6.03 15.37
CA THR A 94 -17.69 7.27 14.59
C THR A 94 -16.30 7.88 14.80
N THR A 95 -15.83 7.97 16.04
CA THR A 95 -14.49 8.51 16.35
C THR A 95 -13.38 7.68 15.70
N ILE A 96 -13.46 6.35 15.80
CA ILE A 96 -12.50 5.44 15.14
C ILE A 96 -12.61 5.56 13.62
N GLY A 97 -13.84 5.62 13.08
CA GLY A 97 -14.08 5.75 11.64
C GLY A 97 -13.48 7.01 11.04
N VAL A 98 -13.60 8.15 11.72
CA VAL A 98 -12.96 9.41 11.29
C VAL A 98 -11.44 9.30 11.34
N ALA A 99 -10.88 8.69 12.39
CA ALA A 99 -9.43 8.47 12.49
C ALA A 99 -8.90 7.58 11.35
N LEU A 100 -9.60 6.48 11.04
CA LEU A 100 -9.24 5.60 9.92
C LEU A 100 -9.36 6.32 8.57
N TYR A 101 -10.42 7.10 8.35
CA TYR A 101 -10.56 7.90 7.12
C TYR A 101 -9.41 8.89 6.92
N LEU A 102 -9.02 9.61 7.99
CA LEU A 102 -7.89 10.54 7.94
C LEU A 102 -6.57 9.80 7.68
N SER A 103 -6.34 8.67 8.35
CA SER A 103 -5.17 7.84 8.13
C SER A 103 -5.05 7.41 6.66
N GLN A 104 -6.15 6.94 6.06
CA GLN A 104 -6.16 6.55 4.65
C GLN A 104 -5.96 7.74 3.70
N THR A 105 -6.52 8.91 4.03
CA THR A 105 -6.33 10.14 3.23
C THR A 105 -4.86 10.57 3.22
N ILE A 106 -4.21 10.57 4.38
CA ILE A 106 -2.78 10.85 4.50
C ILE A 106 -1.96 9.78 3.78
N GLY A 107 -2.37 8.51 3.88
CA GLY A 107 -1.75 7.39 3.16
C GLY A 107 -1.75 7.59 1.63
N VAL A 108 -2.88 8.01 1.06
CA VAL A 108 -2.97 8.33 -0.39
C VAL A 108 -2.00 9.45 -0.76
N ALA A 109 -1.94 10.52 0.04
CA ALA A 109 -0.99 11.62 -0.20
C ALA A 109 0.46 11.13 -0.16
N PHE A 110 0.81 10.31 0.85
CA PHE A 110 2.12 9.70 0.99
C PHE A 110 2.49 8.83 -0.22
N TYR A 111 1.57 7.98 -0.68
CA TYR A 111 1.81 7.13 -1.85
C TYR A 111 1.97 7.92 -3.16
N ILE A 112 1.27 9.03 -3.33
CA ILE A 112 1.46 9.92 -4.51
C ILE A 112 2.83 10.59 -4.51
N VAL A 113 3.33 11.00 -3.34
CA VAL A 113 4.68 11.54 -3.21
C VAL A 113 5.71 10.45 -3.51
N ALA A 114 5.57 9.27 -2.92
CA ALA A 114 6.49 8.16 -3.17
C ALA A 114 6.48 7.71 -4.65
N PHE A 115 5.31 7.74 -5.30
CA PHE A 115 5.19 7.51 -6.74
C PHE A 115 5.98 8.54 -7.53
N THR A 116 5.91 9.82 -7.15
CA THR A 116 6.68 10.90 -7.79
C THR A 116 8.19 10.72 -7.62
N GLU A 117 8.63 10.23 -6.46
CA GLU A 117 10.04 9.92 -6.21
C GLU A 117 10.58 8.82 -7.12
N ALA A 118 9.75 7.82 -7.46
CA ALA A 118 10.15 6.77 -8.39
C ALA A 118 10.46 7.28 -9.81
N PHE A 119 10.07 8.52 -10.17
CA PHE A 119 10.40 9.16 -11.44
C PHE A 119 11.69 10.01 -11.38
N GLU A 120 12.51 9.93 -10.33
CA GLU A 120 13.80 10.61 -10.24
C GLU A 120 14.67 10.51 -11.53
N PRO A 121 14.80 9.35 -12.19
CA PRO A 121 15.55 9.25 -13.44
C PRO A 121 14.99 10.13 -14.58
N LEU A 122 13.68 10.35 -14.60
CA LEU A 122 13.03 11.23 -15.57
C LEU A 122 13.37 12.70 -15.30
N PHE A 123 13.42 13.09 -14.02
CA PHE A 123 13.82 14.44 -13.62
C PHE A 123 15.27 14.74 -14.01
N PHE A 124 16.20 13.80 -13.77
CA PHE A 124 17.59 13.95 -14.22
C PHE A 124 17.73 14.04 -15.73
N TRP A 125 16.99 13.19 -16.47
CA TRP A 125 16.96 13.28 -17.92
C TRP A 125 16.44 14.66 -18.38
N TRP A 126 15.38 15.17 -17.76
CA TRP A 126 14.84 16.49 -18.10
C TRP A 126 15.85 17.61 -17.84
N GLN A 127 16.48 17.61 -16.67
CA GLN A 127 17.50 18.59 -16.29
C GLN A 127 18.67 18.60 -17.27
N ASN A 128 19.16 17.41 -17.66
CA ASN A 128 20.28 17.28 -18.60
C ASN A 128 19.97 17.77 -20.03
N ASN A 129 18.71 17.67 -20.47
CA ASN A 129 18.32 18.07 -21.83
C ASN A 129 17.83 19.52 -21.92
N PHE A 130 17.10 19.99 -20.92
CA PHE A 130 16.45 21.31 -20.94
C PHE A 130 17.12 22.35 -20.04
N GLY A 131 18.03 21.93 -19.15
CA GLY A 131 18.84 22.81 -18.31
C GLY A 131 18.11 23.44 -17.11
N TRP A 132 16.83 23.10 -16.87
CA TRP A 132 16.03 23.60 -15.75
C TRP A 132 15.43 22.48 -14.91
N ASP A 133 15.32 22.74 -13.60
CA ASP A 133 14.77 21.80 -12.62
C ASP A 133 13.25 21.77 -12.69
N LEU A 134 12.70 20.60 -13.00
CA LEU A 134 11.26 20.39 -13.02
C LEU A 134 10.76 20.14 -11.58
N PRO A 135 9.76 20.89 -11.10
CA PRO A 135 9.22 20.67 -9.76
C PRO A 135 8.54 19.30 -9.66
N ARG A 136 8.67 18.63 -8.50
CA ARG A 136 8.05 17.32 -8.20
C ARG A 136 6.52 17.35 -8.45
N GLN A 137 5.91 18.50 -8.23
CA GLN A 137 4.48 18.77 -8.46
C GLN A 137 4.04 18.51 -9.91
N ALA A 138 4.96 18.58 -10.87
CA ALA A 138 4.67 18.30 -12.28
C ALA A 138 4.23 16.85 -12.52
N ILE A 139 4.60 15.90 -11.63
CA ILE A 139 4.14 14.51 -11.71
C ILE A 139 3.06 14.23 -10.66
N SER A 140 3.22 14.74 -9.43
CA SER A 140 2.30 14.42 -8.33
C SER A 140 0.87 14.94 -8.56
N ILE A 141 0.72 16.18 -9.04
CA ILE A 141 -0.60 16.79 -9.28
C ILE A 141 -1.32 16.07 -10.42
N PRO A 142 -0.72 15.83 -11.61
CA PRO A 142 -1.37 15.05 -12.66
C PRO A 142 -1.67 13.61 -12.24
N ALA A 143 -0.79 12.94 -11.50
CA ALA A 143 -1.03 11.58 -11.01
C ALA A 143 -2.27 11.53 -10.09
N LEU A 144 -2.38 12.47 -9.15
CA LEU A 144 -3.55 12.59 -8.28
C LEU A 144 -4.82 12.93 -9.07
N ALA A 145 -4.73 13.85 -10.04
CA ALA A 145 -5.86 14.24 -10.88
C ALA A 145 -6.36 13.06 -11.74
N ILE A 146 -5.45 12.28 -12.33
CA ILE A 146 -5.78 11.07 -13.09
C ILE A 146 -6.43 10.03 -12.18
N LEU A 147 -5.88 9.81 -10.98
CA LEU A 147 -6.46 8.89 -10.01
C LEU A 147 -7.88 9.30 -9.62
N ALA A 148 -8.09 10.57 -9.28
CA ALA A 148 -9.39 11.12 -8.96
C ALA A 148 -10.38 10.96 -10.13
N PHE A 149 -9.95 11.29 -11.35
CA PHE A 149 -10.76 11.14 -12.56
C PHE A 149 -11.16 9.68 -12.83
N LEU A 150 -10.22 8.73 -12.66
CA LEU A 150 -10.49 7.30 -12.85
C LEU A 150 -11.53 6.78 -11.85
N ILE A 151 -11.41 7.19 -10.58
CA ILE A 151 -12.35 6.80 -9.53
C ILE A 151 -13.76 7.35 -9.84
N LEU A 152 -13.86 8.63 -10.22
CA LEU A 152 -15.14 9.28 -10.53
C LEU A 152 -15.84 8.66 -11.74
N ARG A 153 -15.10 8.29 -12.79
CA ARG A 153 -15.71 7.80 -14.04
C ARG A 153 -16.11 6.33 -13.99
N LYS A 154 -15.29 5.47 -13.38
CA LYS A 154 -15.38 4.01 -13.56
C LYS A 154 -15.72 3.26 -12.27
N GLY A 155 -15.84 3.99 -11.15
CA GLY A 155 -16.24 3.47 -9.85
C GLY A 155 -15.20 2.55 -9.20
N SER A 156 -15.50 2.09 -7.98
CA SER A 156 -14.62 1.23 -7.19
C SER A 156 -14.46 -0.20 -7.74
N GLY A 157 -15.39 -0.65 -8.59
CA GLY A 157 -15.37 -2.00 -9.16
C GLY A 157 -14.14 -2.32 -10.03
N MET A 158 -13.47 -1.31 -10.57
CA MET A 158 -12.17 -1.50 -11.22
C MET A 158 -11.03 -1.82 -10.25
N GLY A 159 -11.11 -1.28 -9.03
CA GLY A 159 -10.02 -1.33 -8.06
C GLY A 159 -9.59 -2.76 -7.75
N VAL A 160 -10.55 -3.67 -7.59
CA VAL A 160 -10.27 -5.09 -7.32
C VAL A 160 -9.50 -5.76 -8.46
N LYS A 161 -9.87 -5.47 -9.72
CA LYS A 161 -9.16 -6.03 -10.89
C LYS A 161 -7.76 -5.43 -11.03
N ALA A 162 -7.62 -4.13 -10.83
CA ALA A 162 -6.33 -3.44 -10.85
C ALA A 162 -5.40 -3.97 -9.74
N LEU A 163 -5.94 -4.22 -8.56
CA LEU A 163 -5.17 -4.73 -7.42
C LEU A 163 -4.55 -6.10 -7.69
N ILE A 164 -5.28 -7.00 -8.34
CA ILE A 164 -4.74 -8.33 -8.69
C ILE A 164 -3.55 -8.17 -9.64
N ILE A 165 -3.66 -7.27 -10.63
CA ILE A 165 -2.56 -6.97 -11.56
C ILE A 165 -1.35 -6.39 -10.82
N VAL A 166 -1.58 -5.42 -9.93
CA VAL A 166 -0.51 -4.82 -9.10
C VAL A 166 0.17 -5.87 -8.24
N THR A 167 -0.61 -6.78 -7.63
CA THR A 167 -0.07 -7.87 -6.82
C THR A 167 0.86 -8.76 -7.63
N VAL A 168 0.46 -9.16 -8.83
CA VAL A 168 1.29 -10.01 -9.72
C VAL A 168 2.59 -9.29 -10.10
N ILE A 169 2.52 -8.01 -10.46
CA ILE A 169 3.70 -7.20 -10.78
C ILE A 169 4.64 -7.11 -9.58
N LEU A 170 4.10 -6.84 -8.39
CA LEU A 170 4.87 -6.73 -7.17
C LEU A 170 5.64 -8.02 -6.84
N PHE A 171 5.00 -9.18 -6.93
CA PHE A 171 5.69 -10.47 -6.75
C PHE A 171 6.79 -10.66 -7.80
N GLY A 172 6.56 -10.27 -9.05
CA GLY A 172 7.58 -10.29 -10.10
C GLY A 172 8.79 -9.41 -9.75
N VAL A 173 8.56 -8.18 -9.27
CA VAL A 173 9.63 -7.25 -8.85
C VAL A 173 10.43 -7.81 -7.67
N ILE A 174 9.76 -8.42 -6.69
CA ILE A 174 10.44 -9.04 -5.54
C ILE A 174 11.32 -10.21 -5.99
N LEU A 175 10.83 -11.06 -6.89
CA LEU A 175 11.63 -12.16 -7.47
C LEU A 175 12.87 -11.62 -8.21
N LEU A 176 12.69 -10.58 -9.02
CA LEU A 176 13.80 -9.93 -9.72
C LEU A 176 14.81 -9.30 -8.76
N PHE A 177 14.34 -8.71 -7.65
CA PHE A 177 15.21 -8.17 -6.60
C PHE A 177 16.10 -9.25 -5.98
N PHE A 178 15.55 -10.43 -5.66
CA PHE A 178 16.33 -11.54 -5.11
C PHE A 178 17.29 -12.19 -6.12
N LEU A 179 16.96 -12.14 -7.42
CA LEU A 179 17.84 -12.60 -8.51
C LEU A 179 18.92 -11.56 -8.87
N GLY A 180 18.72 -10.30 -8.47
CA GLY A 180 19.65 -9.21 -8.68
C GLY A 180 20.97 -9.41 -7.95
N LYS A 181 22.06 -8.87 -8.51
CA LYS A 181 23.38 -8.86 -7.87
C LYS A 181 23.57 -7.58 -7.06
N PRO A 182 24.34 -7.62 -5.96
CA PRO A 182 24.70 -6.42 -5.23
C PRO A 182 25.54 -5.48 -6.11
N ILE A 183 25.32 -4.18 -5.95
CA ILE A 183 26.07 -3.13 -6.64
C ILE A 183 27.50 -3.11 -6.07
N GLU A 184 28.51 -3.05 -6.94
CA GLU A 184 29.91 -3.00 -6.50
C GLU A 184 30.20 -1.67 -5.78
N SER A 185 31.08 -1.71 -4.78
CA SER A 185 31.36 -0.58 -3.88
C SER A 185 31.82 0.68 -4.61
N GLU A 186 32.42 0.54 -5.79
CA GLU A 186 32.90 1.68 -6.58
C GLU A 186 31.75 2.46 -7.27
N GLU A 187 30.67 1.77 -7.66
CA GLU A 187 29.46 2.38 -8.21
C GLU A 187 28.59 3.00 -7.11
N ALA A 188 28.55 2.37 -5.93
CA ALA A 188 27.83 2.88 -4.76
C ALA A 188 28.41 4.21 -4.22
N LEU A 189 29.70 4.47 -4.44
CA LEU A 189 30.35 5.75 -4.09
C LEU A 189 30.16 6.83 -5.15
N ARG A 190 29.85 6.47 -6.41
CA ARG A 190 29.61 7.42 -7.52
C ARG A 190 28.17 7.90 -7.58
N GLN A 191 27.23 7.17 -6.98
CA GLN A 191 25.87 7.62 -6.76
C GLN A 191 25.76 8.10 -5.31
N PRO A 192 26.08 9.37 -5.00
CA PRO A 192 25.72 9.91 -3.70
C PRO A 192 24.20 9.72 -3.60
N GLY A 193 23.78 8.92 -2.62
CA GLY A 193 22.38 8.81 -2.26
C GLY A 193 21.93 10.21 -1.88
N ASN A 194 21.36 10.95 -2.82
CA ASN A 194 20.72 12.21 -2.55
C ASN A 194 19.53 11.86 -1.68
N ASN A 195 19.75 11.95 -0.37
CA ASN A 195 18.72 11.75 0.62
C ASN A 195 17.59 12.71 0.28
N PHE A 196 16.49 12.14 -0.23
CA PHE A 196 15.14 12.70 -0.26
C PHE A 196 15.09 14.24 -0.09
N GLY A 197 14.93 14.97 -1.20
CA GLY A 197 14.61 16.41 -1.22
C GLY A 197 13.21 16.74 -0.66
N PHE A 198 12.69 15.96 0.28
CA PHE A 198 11.44 16.26 1.00
C PHE A 198 11.65 17.36 2.05
N PHE A 199 12.90 17.56 2.51
CA PHE A 199 13.27 18.56 3.52
C PHE A 199 14.40 19.52 3.09
N ASN A 200 14.83 19.47 1.83
CA ASN A 200 15.77 20.43 1.25
C ASN A 200 15.07 21.27 0.19
#